data_AF-A0AA36AUH1-F1
#
_entry.id   AF-A0AA36AUH1-F1
#
_cell.length_a   1.000
_cell.length_b   1.000
_cell.length_c   1.000
_cell.angle_alpha   90.00
_cell.angle_beta   90.00
_cell.angle_gamma   90.00
#
_symmetry.space_group_name_H-M   'P 1'
#
loop_
_entity.id
_entity.type
_entity.pdbx_description
1 polymer ?
#
loop_
_entity_poly.entity_id
_entity_poly.type
_entity_poly.pdbx_seq_one_letter_code
_entity_poly.pdbx_strand_id
1 'polypeptide(L)'
;MSRLFEDDIWITVLKDSIDSPRDCDTVVSHLKLPDHVIGDYKEKYRGENNFRIYLEKCLVDWKCRVSGNLKDQLYDILKASGCHYIIQKLEDEAKKLIQDDN
;
A
#
# COMPACT_ATOMS: atom_id res chain seq x y z
N MET A 1 15.89 13.45 4.01
CA MET A 1 15.55 12.36 3.07
C MET A 1 14.66 12.93 1.96
N SER A 2 14.84 12.51 0.70
CA SER A 2 14.00 12.97 -0.42
C SER A 2 12.58 12.42 -0.28
N ARG A 3 11.55 13.23 -0.57
CA ARG A 3 10.12 12.85 -0.49
C ARG A 3 9.80 11.53 -1.21
N LEU A 4 10.47 11.26 -2.33
CA LEU A 4 10.35 10.01 -3.08
C LEU A 4 10.77 8.78 -2.27
N PHE A 5 11.84 8.88 -1.47
CA PHE A 5 12.33 7.80 -0.63
C PHE A 5 11.35 7.47 0.50
N GLU A 6 10.72 8.49 1.08
CA GLU A 6 9.71 8.32 2.12
C GLU A 6 8.45 7.63 1.57
N ASP A 7 8.00 8.02 0.38
CA ASP A 7 6.86 7.42 -0.30
C ASP A 7 7.06 5.92 -0.60
N ASP A 8 8.26 5.52 -1.04
CA ASP A 8 8.58 4.12 -1.33
C ASP A 8 8.69 3.25 -0.07
N ILE A 9 9.09 3.85 1.06
CA ILE A 9 9.03 3.18 2.37
C ILE A 9 7.58 2.84 2.73
N TRP A 10 6.66 3.81 2.64
CA TRP A 10 5.25 3.57 3.01
C TRP A 10 4.59 2.49 2.15
N ILE A 11 4.89 2.44 0.85
CA ILE A 11 4.42 1.36 -0.05
C ILE A 11 4.96 0.00 0.41
N THR A 12 6.25 -0.06 0.77
CA THR A 12 6.90 -1.29 1.24
C THR A 12 6.30 -1.78 2.56
N VAL A 13 6.18 -0.91 3.56
CA VAL A 13 5.64 -1.27 4.88
C VAL A 13 4.17 -1.71 4.75
N LEU A 14 3.37 -1.05 3.90
CA LEU A 14 1.99 -1.48 3.64
C LEU A 14 1.94 -2.87 3.01
N LYS A 15 2.78 -3.11 1.98
CA LYS A 15 2.87 -4.42 1.31
C LYS A 15 3.20 -5.55 2.28
N ASP A 16 4.17 -5.33 3.16
CA ASP A 16 4.61 -6.33 4.13
C ASP A 16 3.62 -6.51 5.29
N SER A 17 2.80 -5.50 5.58
CA SER A 17 1.74 -5.57 6.61
C SER A 17 0.48 -6.33 6.18
N ILE A 18 0.29 -6.55 4.87
CA ILE A 18 -0.87 -7.30 4.32
C ILE A 18 -0.57 -8.80 4.35
N ASP A 19 -1.38 -9.53 5.11
CA ASP A 19 -1.22 -10.98 5.32
C ASP A 19 -2.19 -11.82 4.49
N SER A 20 -3.17 -11.22 3.82
CA SER A 20 -4.16 -11.97 3.04
C SER A 20 -4.47 -11.36 1.67
N PRO A 21 -4.80 -12.19 0.65
CA PRO A 21 -5.31 -11.72 -0.64
C PRO A 21 -6.59 -10.88 -0.51
N ARG A 22 -7.42 -11.15 0.50
CA ARG A 22 -8.69 -10.44 0.73
C ARG A 22 -8.44 -8.99 1.16
N ASP A 23 -7.49 -8.78 2.07
CA ASP A 23 -7.13 -7.44 2.53
C ASP A 23 -6.47 -6.66 1.39
N CYS A 24 -5.66 -7.34 0.57
CA CYS A 24 -5.12 -6.78 -0.65
C CYS A 24 -6.21 -6.30 -1.62
N ASP A 25 -7.17 -7.15 -2.00
CA ASP A 25 -8.28 -6.76 -2.87
C ASP A 25 -9.10 -5.60 -2.27
N THR A 26 -9.29 -5.59 -0.94
CA THR A 26 -10.00 -4.52 -0.23
C THR A 26 -9.25 -3.19 -0.37
N VAL A 27 -7.95 -3.16 -0.11
CA VAL A 27 -7.12 -1.94 -0.25
C VAL A 27 -7.10 -1.48 -1.70
N VAL A 28 -6.90 -2.38 -2.66
CA VAL A 28 -6.87 -2.03 -4.09
C VAL A 28 -8.19 -1.42 -4.56
N SER A 29 -9.33 -1.91 -4.07
CA SER A 29 -10.64 -1.33 -4.40
C SER A 29 -10.79 0.13 -3.97
N HIS A 30 -10.05 0.56 -2.93
CA HIS A 30 -10.07 1.92 -2.42
C HIS A 30 -9.02 2.85 -3.07
N LEU A 31 -8.07 2.30 -3.86
CA LEU A 31 -7.10 3.11 -4.63
C LEU A 31 -7.75 3.88 -5.79
N LYS A 32 -8.99 3.52 -6.17
CA LYS A 32 -9.72 4.13 -7.30
C LYS A 32 -8.92 4.13 -8.61
N LEU A 33 -8.11 3.09 -8.82
CA LEU A 33 -7.47 2.86 -10.11
C LEU A 33 -8.51 2.44 -11.16
N PRO A 34 -8.25 2.68 -12.45
CA PRO A 34 -9.14 2.20 -13.50
C PRO A 34 -9.28 0.67 -13.46
N ASP A 35 -10.49 0.16 -13.67
CA ASP A 35 -10.78 -1.29 -13.59
C ASP A 35 -9.91 -2.14 -14.51
N HIS A 36 -9.58 -1.62 -15.70
CA HIS A 36 -8.68 -2.32 -16.64
C HIS A 36 -7.26 -2.46 -16.10
N VAL A 37 -6.74 -1.47 -15.36
CA VAL A 37 -5.41 -1.54 -14.74
C VAL A 37 -5.40 -2.58 -13.62
N ILE A 38 -6.44 -2.56 -12.78
CA ILE A 38 -6.59 -3.54 -11.70
C ILE A 38 -6.73 -4.95 -12.29
N GLY A 39 -7.54 -5.12 -13.33
CA GLY A 39 -7.75 -6.37 -14.05
C GLY A 39 -6.46 -6.93 -14.64
N ASP A 40 -5.69 -6.09 -15.35
CA ASP A 40 -4.41 -6.48 -15.96
C ASP A 40 -3.41 -6.97 -14.89
N TYR A 41 -3.30 -6.25 -13.77
CA TYR A 41 -2.42 -6.69 -12.68
C TYR A 41 -2.92 -7.94 -11.99
N LYS A 42 -4.23 -8.06 -11.75
CA LYS A 42 -4.82 -9.24 -11.12
C LYS A 42 -4.64 -10.49 -11.98
N GLU A 43 -4.75 -10.37 -13.30
CA GLU A 43 -4.50 -11.46 -14.24
C GLU A 43 -3.01 -11.82 -14.28
N LYS A 44 -2.13 -10.81 -14.41
CA LYS A 44 -0.68 -10.99 -14.50
C LYS A 44 -0.05 -11.59 -13.24
N TYR A 45 -0.61 -11.26 -12.07
CA TYR A 45 -0.13 -11.70 -10.76
C TYR A 45 -1.10 -12.67 -10.09
N ARG A 46 -1.86 -13.43 -10.89
CA ARG A 46 -2.74 -14.50 -10.41
C ARG A 46 -1.96 -15.51 -9.53
N GLY A 47 -2.50 -15.80 -8.35
CA GLY A 47 -2.01 -16.85 -7.44
C GLY A 47 -1.88 -16.38 -5.98
N GLU A 48 -2.11 -17.30 -5.03
CA GLU A 48 -2.14 -17.00 -3.58
C GLU A 48 -0.83 -16.44 -3.02
N ASN A 49 0.31 -16.62 -3.71
CA ASN A 49 1.59 -16.07 -3.26
C ASN A 49 1.99 -14.75 -3.94
N ASN A 50 1.18 -14.26 -4.89
CA ASN A 50 1.52 -13.10 -5.73
C ASN A 50 0.73 -11.83 -5.38
N PHE A 51 -0.21 -11.89 -4.43
CA PHE A 51 -1.04 -10.74 -4.06
C PHE A 51 -0.21 -9.54 -3.55
N ARG A 52 0.95 -9.78 -2.92
CA ARG A 52 1.86 -8.70 -2.50
C ARG A 52 2.48 -7.96 -3.68
N ILE A 53 2.84 -8.68 -4.75
CA ILE A 53 3.37 -8.08 -5.98
C ILE A 53 2.26 -7.32 -6.70
N TYR A 54 1.06 -7.91 -6.77
CA TYR A 54 -0.14 -7.24 -7.28
C TYR A 54 -0.42 -5.92 -6.56
N LEU A 55 -0.40 -5.93 -5.22
CA LEU A 55 -0.59 -4.74 -4.39
C LEU A 55 0.49 -3.69 -4.66
N GLU A 56 1.76 -4.09 -4.70
CA GLU A 56 2.89 -3.19 -4.98
C GLU A 56 2.71 -2.48 -6.32
N LYS A 57 2.31 -3.21 -7.38
CA LYS A 57 2.07 -2.59 -8.70
C LYS A 57 0.91 -1.61 -8.67
N CYS A 58 -0.19 -1.96 -8.00
CA CYS A 58 -1.31 -1.04 -7.83
C CYS A 58 -0.89 0.22 -7.07
N LEU A 59 -0.14 0.09 -5.97
CA LEU A 59 0.32 1.21 -5.16
C LEU A 59 1.29 2.13 -5.92
N VAL A 60 2.20 1.57 -6.72
CA VAL A 60 3.12 2.34 -7.56
C VAL A 60 2.35 3.11 -8.65
N ASP A 61 1.40 2.47 -9.32
CA ASP A 61 0.59 3.12 -10.36
C ASP A 61 -0.33 4.20 -9.75
N TRP A 62 -0.84 3.95 -8.55
CA TRP A 62 -1.62 4.91 -7.77
C TRP A 62 -0.78 6.12 -7.35
N LYS A 63 0.43 5.91 -6.81
CA LYS A 63 1.40 6.98 -6.44
C LYS A 63 1.67 7.93 -7.60
N CYS A 64 1.78 7.40 -8.83
CA CYS A 64 1.98 8.22 -10.03
C CYS A 64 0.76 9.09 -10.41
N ARG A 65 -0.44 8.77 -9.91
CA ARG A 65 -1.70 9.45 -10.24
C ARG A 65 -2.16 10.40 -9.14
N VAL A 66 -1.71 10.19 -7.91
CA VAL A 66 -2.07 11.06 -6.79
C VAL A 66 -1.05 12.18 -6.60
N SER A 67 -1.56 13.36 -6.35
CA SER A 67 -0.76 14.51 -5.91
C SER A 67 -1.00 14.73 -4.42
N GLY A 68 0.06 14.95 -3.64
CA GLY A 68 -0.06 15.32 -2.23
C GLY A 68 0.80 14.47 -1.31
N ASN A 69 0.39 14.39 -0.04
CA ASN A 69 1.07 13.55 0.94
C ASN A 69 0.59 12.09 0.78
N LEU A 70 1.46 11.22 0.28
CA LEU A 70 1.14 9.81 0.06
C LEU A 70 0.75 9.13 1.37
N LYS A 71 1.45 9.46 2.45
CA LYS A 71 1.19 8.90 3.78
C LYS A 71 -0.24 9.17 4.23
N ASP A 72 -0.67 10.44 4.25
CA ASP A 72 -2.03 10.78 4.70
C ASP A 72 -3.09 10.07 3.86
N GLN A 73 -2.89 10.02 2.54
CA GLN A 73 -3.83 9.36 1.64
C GLN A 73 -3.86 7.83 1.84
N LEU A 74 -2.73 7.19 2.10
CA LEU A 74 -2.66 5.77 2.46
C LEU A 74 -3.42 5.51 3.78
N TYR A 75 -3.26 6.37 4.78
CA TYR A 75 -4.01 6.25 6.04
C TYR A 75 -5.52 6.38 5.81
N ASP A 76 -5.97 7.32 4.97
CA ASP A 76 -7.38 7.45 4.61
C ASP A 76 -7.91 6.21 3.89
N ILE A 77 -7.14 5.64 2.96
CA ILE A 77 -7.49 4.40 2.25
C ILE A 77 -7.63 3.24 3.21
N LEU A 78 -6.68 3.08 4.15
CA LEU A 78 -6.71 1.98 5.12
C LEU A 78 -7.87 2.12 6.10
N LYS A 79 -8.18 3.35 6.50
CA LYS A 79 -9.33 3.66 7.35
C LYS A 79 -10.65 3.36 6.64
N ALA A 80 -10.77 3.75 5.36
CA ALA A 80 -11.93 3.42 4.53
C ALA A 80 -12.07 1.91 4.28
N SER A 81 -10.95 1.21 4.14
CA SER A 81 -10.88 -0.25 3.96
C SER A 81 -11.21 -1.04 5.24
N GLY A 82 -11.33 -0.38 6.40
CA GLY A 82 -11.50 -1.04 7.70
C GLY A 82 -10.26 -1.75 8.21
N CYS A 83 -9.11 -1.57 7.56
CA CYS A 83 -7.83 -2.21 7.87
C CYS A 83 -7.08 -1.51 9.01
N HIS A 84 -7.75 -1.20 10.11
CA HIS A 84 -7.17 -0.46 11.25
C HIS A 84 -5.95 -1.16 11.88
N TYR A 85 -5.92 -2.49 11.85
CA TYR A 85 -4.78 -3.27 12.34
C TYR A 85 -3.51 -3.04 11.49
N ILE A 86 -3.65 -2.78 10.19
CA ILE A 86 -2.54 -2.43 9.29
C ILE A 86 -2.02 -1.04 9.66
N ILE A 87 -2.91 -0.09 9.99
CA ILE A 87 -2.52 1.25 10.43
C ILE A 87 -1.64 1.16 11.70
N GLN A 88 -2.04 0.36 12.68
CA GLN A 88 -1.23 0.14 13.89
C GLN A 88 0.15 -0.45 13.56
N LYS A 89 0.22 -1.46 12.70
CA LYS A 89 1.50 -2.03 12.24
C LYS A 89 2.38 -0.97 11.56
N LEU A 90 1.80 -0.16 10.66
CA LEU A 90 2.50 0.93 9.99
C LEU A 90 3.07 1.95 10.99
N GLU A 91 2.31 2.32 12.02
CA GLU A 91 2.76 3.25 13.07
C GLU A 91 3.89 2.65 13.92
N ASP A 92 3.81 1.37 14.27
CA ASP A 92 4.87 0.66 15.00
C ASP A 92 6.15 0.51 14.17
N GLU A 93 6.05 0.17 12.88
CA GLU A 93 7.20 0.09 11.99
C GLU A 93 7.83 1.47 11.72
N ALA A 94 7.00 2.50 11.53
CA ALA A 94 7.50 3.87 11.37
C ALA A 94 8.24 4.36 12.63
N LYS A 95 7.76 4.04 13.83
CA LYS A 95 8.46 4.37 15.08
C LYS A 95 9.82 3.68 15.18
N LYS A 96 9.94 2.43 14.76
CA LYS A 96 11.21 1.70 14.73
C LYS A 96 12.20 2.32 13.75
N LEU A 97 11.75 2.67 12.54
CA LEU A 97 12.60 3.30 11.53
C LEU A 97 13.12 4.69 11.97
N ILE A 98 12.33 5.44 12.74
CA ILE A 98 12.75 6.74 13.30
C ILE A 98 13.73 6.56 14.48
N GLN A 99 13.64 5.45 15.22
CA GLN A 99 14.55 5.15 16.33
C GLN A 99 15.91 4.61 15.89
N ASP A 100 16.02 3.99 14.71
CA ASP A 100 17.28 3.45 14.17
C ASP A 100 18.17 4.53 13.50
N ASP A 101 17.63 5.72 13.24
CA ASP A 101 18.34 6.87 12.60
C ASP A 101 18.99 7.82 13.63
N ASN A 102 18.98 7.47 14.93
CA ASN A 102 19.42 8.31 16.07
C ASN A 102 20.41 7.58 16.99
#